data_AF-A0A6A4SP55-F1
#
_entry.id   AF-A0A6A4SP55-F1
#
_cell.length_a   1.000
_cell.length_b   1.000
_cell.length_c   1.000
_cell.angle_alpha   90.00
_cell.angle_beta   90.00
_cell.angle_gamma   90.00
#
_symmetry.space_group_name_H-M   'P 1'
#
loop_
_entity.id
_entity.type
_entity.pdbx_description
1 polymer ?
#
loop_
_entity_poly.entity_id
_entity_poly.type
_entity_poly.pdbx_seq_one_letter_code
_entity_poly.pdbx_strand_id
1 'polypeptide(L)'
;MGSVLSRRIAGVEDIDIQANSAYRFPPKSGNYFASHFFMGGEKFDTPHPEGYLFGENMDLNFLGNRPVQFPYVTPAPHEPVKTLRSLVNIRKDSLRLVRYKDDSDAPVEEGEKPKVQYGVEFTFDADARVAITLYCQAFEEFSNGMAVYSPKDPSMVSETVHYKRGVSQQFSMPSFKIDFSDWKEEDLNFDLDRGVFPMVIQAVVDEGDDCLGHAHVLLAAFERHVDGSFSVKPLKQKQIVDRVSYLLQEIYGIENKNNQETKPSDDENSDNSNECVVCLSDLRDTLILPCRHLCLCNSCADTLRYQANNCPICRLPFRALLQIRAVRKKPGALSPVSFSPVLAQTMDHDEHSLDRQVYATRQVSGSPFLKPFSLRAAVRVVSPLQQRRHTLPASEFRNLTPQDAISVFEIEREAFVSVSGECPLILDEVLNFLSQCPELSLGWFEEGQLVAFIIGSGWDKERLSQEAMTHHVPNSPSVHIHVLSVHRHCRQQGKGSILLWRYLQYLRCVPGLRRALLICEDFLVPFYLKAGFKEKGPSAISVSNMQFHEMEYTVGGQAYARRNSGC
;
A
#
# COMPACT_ATOMS: atom_id res chain seq x y z
N MET A 1 -28.97 4.06 -14.73
CA MET A 1 -28.15 3.00 -14.11
C MET A 1 -26.71 3.40 -14.33
N GLY A 2 -26.16 4.30 -13.52
CA GLY A 2 -25.67 4.05 -12.18
C GLY A 2 -24.14 4.04 -12.24
N SER A 3 -23.53 5.18 -12.59
CA SER A 3 -22.08 5.33 -12.66
C SER A 3 -21.49 5.26 -11.25
N VAL A 4 -20.53 4.35 -11.07
CA VAL A 4 -19.79 4.16 -9.82
C VAL A 4 -18.61 5.13 -9.86
N LEU A 5 -18.80 6.34 -9.33
CA LEU A 5 -17.72 7.30 -9.18
C LEU A 5 -16.81 6.89 -8.01
N SER A 6 -15.64 6.36 -8.36
CA SER A 6 -14.53 6.09 -7.45
C SER A 6 -13.93 7.39 -6.92
N ARG A 7 -13.95 7.65 -5.60
CA ARG A 7 -13.13 8.72 -5.00
C ARG A 7 -11.67 8.23 -4.95
N ARG A 8 -10.77 8.89 -5.69
CA ARG A 8 -9.35 8.51 -5.87
C ARG A 8 -8.41 9.47 -5.15
N ILE A 9 -7.32 8.91 -4.62
CA ILE A 9 -6.11 9.60 -4.18
C ILE A 9 -5.10 9.47 -5.33
N ALA A 10 -4.41 10.56 -5.67
CA ALA A 10 -3.60 10.72 -6.87
C ALA A 10 -2.45 9.70 -7.00
N GLY A 11 -2.30 9.10 -8.19
CA GLY A 11 -1.14 8.26 -8.54
C GLY A 11 -1.19 7.66 -9.95
N VAL A 12 -2.37 7.20 -10.38
CA VAL A 12 -2.72 6.85 -11.77
C VAL A 12 -4.23 7.04 -11.88
N GLU A 13 -4.69 7.98 -12.70
CA GLU A 13 -6.11 8.09 -13.04
C GLU A 13 -6.39 7.32 -14.33
N ASP A 14 -7.57 6.70 -14.38
CA ASP A 14 -8.00 5.91 -15.53
C ASP A 14 -8.19 6.83 -16.73
N ILE A 15 -7.82 6.34 -17.90
CA ILE A 15 -8.18 6.98 -19.16
C ILE A 15 -9.69 6.76 -19.32
N ASP A 16 -10.46 7.85 -19.36
CA ASP A 16 -11.92 7.81 -19.52
C ASP A 16 -12.23 7.49 -21.00
N ILE A 17 -12.17 6.19 -21.33
CA ILE A 17 -12.39 5.71 -22.69
C ILE A 17 -13.89 5.39 -22.81
N GLN A 18 -14.55 6.01 -23.78
CA GLN A 18 -15.98 5.86 -24.03
C GLN A 18 -16.40 4.38 -24.00
N ALA A 19 -17.47 4.10 -23.25
CA ALA A 19 -18.00 2.79 -22.85
C ALA A 19 -18.37 1.79 -23.98
N ASN A 20 -18.03 2.08 -25.24
CA ASN A 20 -18.26 1.23 -26.41
C ASN A 20 -17.01 0.53 -26.96
N SER A 21 -15.82 0.78 -26.43
CA SER A 21 -14.57 0.14 -26.90
C SER A 21 -14.21 -1.07 -26.04
N ALA A 22 -14.91 -2.18 -26.30
CA ALA A 22 -14.43 -3.50 -25.88
C ALA A 22 -13.00 -3.71 -26.43
N TYR A 23 -12.14 -4.35 -25.61
CA TYR A 23 -10.78 -4.76 -25.94
C TYR A 23 -10.62 -5.25 -27.40
N ARG A 24 -9.49 -4.97 -28.06
CA ARG A 24 -9.28 -5.31 -29.48
C ARG A 24 -9.07 -6.81 -29.76
N PHE A 25 -8.84 -7.63 -28.73
CA PHE A 25 -8.45 -9.05 -28.86
C PHE A 25 -9.28 -9.98 -27.95
N PRO A 26 -9.86 -11.09 -28.45
CA PRO A 26 -9.28 -11.97 -29.46
C PRO A 26 -10.11 -11.92 -30.78
N PRO A 27 -9.85 -12.76 -31.80
CA PRO A 27 -10.55 -12.73 -33.09
C PRO A 27 -12.07 -12.87 -32.91
N LYS A 28 -12.84 -12.74 -34.00
CA LYS A 28 -14.28 -13.08 -34.06
C LYS A 28 -14.62 -14.49 -33.51
N SER A 29 -13.62 -15.33 -33.22
CA SER A 29 -13.66 -16.61 -32.52
C SER A 29 -12.34 -16.89 -31.76
N GLY A 30 -12.39 -17.38 -30.51
CA GLY A 30 -11.21 -17.82 -29.73
C GLY A 30 -11.33 -17.50 -28.23
N ASN A 31 -10.49 -18.13 -27.40
CA ASN A 31 -10.46 -17.84 -25.95
C ASN A 31 -9.50 -16.66 -25.65
N TYR A 32 -9.94 -15.75 -24.78
CA TYR A 32 -9.19 -14.56 -24.32
C TYR A 32 -8.02 -14.94 -23.40
N PHE A 33 -8.23 -15.97 -22.61
CA PHE A 33 -7.23 -16.60 -21.77
C PHE A 33 -6.93 -18.01 -22.28
N ALA A 34 -5.81 -18.59 -21.87
CA ALA A 34 -5.69 -20.04 -21.90
C ALA A 34 -6.88 -20.68 -21.14
N SER A 35 -7.06 -21.99 -21.22
CA SER A 35 -8.10 -22.69 -20.42
C SER A 35 -7.96 -22.49 -18.90
N HIS A 36 -6.83 -21.89 -18.47
CA HIS A 36 -6.49 -21.63 -17.09
C HIS A 36 -5.51 -20.47 -16.96
N PHE A 37 -5.39 -19.90 -15.77
CA PHE A 37 -4.29 -19.02 -15.37
C PHE A 37 -3.68 -19.49 -14.05
N PHE A 38 -2.47 -19.03 -13.76
CA PHE A 38 -1.79 -19.31 -12.50
C PHE A 38 -1.70 -18.05 -11.65
N MET A 39 -1.99 -18.17 -10.36
CA MET A 39 -1.99 -17.06 -9.42
C MET A 39 -1.69 -17.57 -8.02
N GLY A 40 -0.73 -16.95 -7.32
CA GLY A 40 -0.38 -17.37 -5.96
C GLY A 40 0.11 -18.82 -5.81
N GLY A 41 0.62 -19.43 -6.88
CA GLY A 41 1.02 -20.84 -6.90
C GLY A 41 -0.12 -21.82 -7.20
N GLU A 42 -1.34 -21.34 -7.40
CA GLU A 42 -2.51 -22.15 -7.73
C GLU A 42 -2.94 -21.97 -9.18
N LYS A 43 -3.51 -23.02 -9.77
CA LYS A 43 -4.10 -23.03 -11.10
C LYS A 43 -5.60 -22.74 -10.99
N PHE A 44 -6.09 -21.80 -11.78
CA PHE A 44 -7.51 -21.45 -11.86
C PHE A 44 -8.01 -21.73 -13.27
N ASP A 45 -8.97 -22.65 -13.39
CA ASP A 45 -9.63 -22.98 -14.65
C ASP A 45 -10.76 -21.97 -14.90
N THR A 46 -10.49 -20.88 -15.62
CA THR A 46 -11.52 -19.87 -15.94
C THR A 46 -11.36 -19.35 -17.37
N PRO A 47 -12.33 -19.60 -18.27
CA PRO A 47 -12.30 -19.07 -19.64
C PRO A 47 -12.87 -17.64 -19.75
N HIS A 48 -13.40 -17.05 -18.67
CA HIS A 48 -14.15 -15.79 -18.70
C HIS A 48 -13.29 -14.55 -18.38
N PRO A 49 -13.35 -13.46 -19.19
CA PRO A 49 -12.68 -12.17 -18.96
C PRO A 49 -12.97 -11.55 -17.58
N GLU A 50 -14.17 -11.76 -17.04
CA GLU A 50 -14.57 -11.26 -15.72
C GLU A 50 -13.80 -11.91 -14.55
N GLY A 51 -13.09 -13.01 -14.81
CA GLY A 51 -12.15 -13.65 -13.89
C GLY A 51 -10.77 -12.97 -13.83
N TYR A 52 -10.52 -11.90 -14.62
CA TYR A 52 -9.30 -11.13 -14.52
C TYR A 52 -9.29 -10.30 -13.23
N LEU A 53 -8.47 -10.74 -12.26
CA LEU A 53 -8.46 -10.15 -10.91
C LEU A 53 -7.37 -9.09 -10.69
N PHE A 54 -6.44 -8.91 -11.65
CA PHE A 54 -5.21 -8.12 -11.48
C PHE A 54 -5.15 -6.82 -12.28
N GLY A 55 -6.25 -6.43 -12.94
CA GLY A 55 -6.34 -5.18 -13.68
C GLY A 55 -7.67 -5.08 -14.40
N GLU A 56 -7.73 -4.22 -15.40
CA GLU A 56 -8.92 -4.07 -16.25
C GLU A 56 -8.73 -4.85 -17.55
N ASN A 57 -9.81 -5.33 -18.17
CA ASN A 57 -9.70 -6.03 -19.46
C ASN A 57 -9.08 -5.13 -20.56
N MET A 58 -9.20 -3.80 -20.41
CA MET A 58 -8.59 -2.82 -21.30
C MET A 58 -7.06 -2.80 -21.20
N ASP A 59 -6.49 -3.24 -20.07
CA ASP A 59 -5.04 -3.34 -19.90
C ASP A 59 -4.40 -4.33 -20.87
N LEU A 60 -5.16 -5.33 -21.35
CA LEU A 60 -4.64 -6.29 -22.32
C LEU A 60 -4.36 -5.67 -23.69
N ASN A 61 -4.92 -4.49 -23.99
CA ASN A 61 -4.60 -3.76 -25.21
C ASN A 61 -3.14 -3.25 -25.25
N PHE A 62 -2.45 -3.23 -24.10
CA PHE A 62 -1.03 -2.88 -24.01
C PHE A 62 -0.11 -4.11 -24.15
N LEU A 63 -0.65 -5.30 -24.37
CA LEU A 63 0.12 -6.52 -24.58
C LEU A 63 0.06 -6.97 -26.04
N GLY A 64 1.00 -7.83 -26.43
CA GLY A 64 1.06 -8.38 -27.77
C GLY A 64 -0.20 -9.17 -28.15
N ASN A 65 -0.57 -9.10 -29.42
CA ASN A 65 -1.77 -9.74 -29.96
C ASN A 65 -1.57 -11.20 -30.40
N ARG A 66 -0.36 -11.72 -30.24
CA ARG A 66 0.00 -13.10 -30.59
C ARG A 66 0.31 -13.88 -29.32
N PRO A 67 -0.12 -15.14 -29.22
CA PRO A 67 0.32 -16.03 -28.14
C PRO A 67 1.85 -16.11 -28.12
N VAL A 68 2.43 -15.92 -26.94
CA VAL A 68 3.86 -16.10 -26.70
C VAL A 68 4.03 -17.39 -25.90
N GLN A 69 5.00 -18.22 -26.27
CA GLN A 69 5.33 -19.40 -25.47
C GLN A 69 5.98 -18.95 -24.17
N PHE A 70 5.40 -19.34 -23.03
CA PHE A 70 5.96 -19.00 -21.73
C PHE A 70 7.24 -19.82 -21.51
N PRO A 71 8.41 -19.17 -21.28
CA PRO A 71 9.71 -19.84 -21.25
C PRO A 71 9.97 -20.58 -19.94
N TYR A 72 9.19 -20.30 -18.89
CA TYR A 72 9.36 -20.91 -17.58
C TYR A 72 8.40 -22.07 -17.37
N VAL A 73 8.90 -23.13 -16.75
CA VAL A 73 8.07 -24.26 -16.32
C VAL A 73 7.18 -23.81 -15.16
N THR A 74 5.91 -24.20 -15.19
CA THR A 74 4.98 -24.00 -14.07
C THR A 74 5.57 -24.66 -12.82
N PRO A 75 5.83 -23.92 -11.73
CA PRO A 75 6.31 -24.50 -10.48
C PRO A 75 5.27 -25.48 -9.91
N ALA A 76 5.72 -26.51 -9.20
CA ALA A 76 4.82 -27.40 -8.49
C ALA A 76 4.00 -26.63 -7.44
N PRO A 77 2.79 -27.08 -7.04
CA PRO A 77 1.92 -26.33 -6.11
C PRO A 77 2.56 -25.95 -4.76
N HIS A 78 3.62 -26.63 -4.36
CA HIS A 78 4.37 -26.41 -3.12
C HIS A 78 5.69 -25.63 -3.34
N GLU A 79 6.09 -25.39 -4.58
CA GLU A 79 7.28 -24.61 -4.92
C GLU A 79 6.90 -23.12 -5.01
N PRO A 80 7.60 -22.23 -4.31
CA PRO A 80 7.30 -20.80 -4.37
C PRO A 80 7.52 -20.27 -5.79
N VAL A 81 6.65 -19.34 -6.21
CA VAL A 81 6.82 -18.64 -7.48
C VAL A 81 8.15 -17.88 -7.46
N LYS A 82 9.00 -18.13 -8.46
CA LYS A 82 10.28 -17.44 -8.61
C LYS A 82 10.03 -15.98 -8.96
N THR A 83 10.72 -15.07 -8.29
CA THR A 83 10.71 -13.64 -8.63
C THR A 83 11.30 -13.44 -10.03
N LEU A 84 10.65 -12.63 -10.86
CA LEU A 84 11.23 -12.19 -12.12
C LEU A 84 12.42 -11.26 -11.84
N ARG A 85 13.55 -11.54 -12.47
CA ARG A 85 14.75 -10.70 -12.36
C ARG A 85 14.63 -9.53 -13.33
N SER A 86 14.12 -8.40 -12.86
CA SER A 86 14.18 -7.15 -13.59
C SER A 86 15.60 -6.58 -13.50
N LEU A 87 16.25 -6.40 -14.64
CA LEU A 87 17.61 -5.83 -14.74
C LEU A 87 17.62 -4.31 -14.89
N VAL A 88 16.48 -3.72 -15.22
CA VAL A 88 16.31 -2.28 -15.35
C VAL A 88 14.93 -1.86 -14.90
N ASN A 89 14.86 -0.80 -14.09
CA ASN A 89 13.63 -0.27 -13.54
C ASN A 89 13.57 1.27 -13.67
N ILE A 90 12.60 1.77 -14.42
CA ILE A 90 12.33 3.21 -14.51
C ILE A 90 11.39 3.60 -13.36
N ARG A 91 11.77 4.60 -12.56
CA ARG A 91 10.95 5.10 -11.45
C ARG A 91 9.92 6.09 -12.00
N LYS A 92 8.72 5.60 -12.32
CA LYS A 92 7.70 6.41 -13.00
C LYS A 92 7.29 7.67 -12.25
N ASP A 93 7.37 7.68 -10.92
CA ASP A 93 7.07 8.81 -10.04
C ASP A 93 8.08 9.96 -10.18
N SER A 94 9.27 9.66 -10.70
CA SER A 94 10.30 10.66 -10.96
C SER A 94 10.23 11.30 -12.35
N LEU A 95 9.34 10.80 -13.22
CA LEU A 95 9.19 11.31 -14.58
C LEU A 95 8.63 12.73 -14.57
N ARG A 96 9.33 13.67 -15.21
CA ARG A 96 8.91 15.06 -15.31
C ARG A 96 9.35 15.70 -16.63
N LEU A 97 8.65 16.78 -16.99
CA LEU A 97 9.08 17.70 -18.03
C LEU A 97 9.85 18.87 -17.42
N VAL A 98 10.94 19.25 -18.09
CA VAL A 98 11.73 20.43 -17.75
C VAL A 98 11.59 21.45 -18.87
N ARG A 99 11.05 22.63 -18.53
CA ARG A 99 10.81 23.69 -19.49
C ARG A 99 12.11 24.44 -19.81
N TYR A 100 12.45 24.52 -21.09
CA TYR A 100 13.46 25.42 -21.62
C TYR A 100 12.77 26.66 -22.18
N LYS A 101 13.21 27.83 -21.74
CA LYS A 101 12.90 29.09 -22.40
C LYS A 101 14.04 29.40 -23.36
N ASP A 102 13.72 29.87 -24.55
CA ASP A 102 14.73 30.46 -25.43
C ASP A 102 15.14 31.80 -24.80
N ASP A 103 16.32 31.86 -24.18
CA ASP A 103 16.94 33.11 -23.68
C ASP A 103 17.67 33.84 -24.83
N SER A 104 17.22 33.68 -26.08
CA SER A 104 17.77 34.46 -27.18
C SER A 104 17.33 35.91 -27.01
N ASP A 105 18.26 36.77 -26.56
CA ASP A 105 18.25 38.24 -26.69
C ASP A 105 18.21 38.71 -28.17
N ALA A 106 17.80 37.85 -29.11
CA ALA A 106 17.59 38.21 -30.50
C ALA A 106 16.28 39.00 -30.63
N PRO A 107 16.26 40.10 -31.41
CA PRO A 107 15.05 40.90 -31.59
C PRO A 107 13.97 40.00 -32.18
N VAL A 108 12.90 39.81 -31.41
CA VAL A 108 11.71 39.09 -31.83
C VAL A 108 11.13 39.84 -33.04
N GLU A 109 11.15 39.22 -34.22
CA GLU A 109 10.38 39.72 -35.35
C GLU A 109 8.91 39.79 -34.94
N GLU A 110 8.25 40.91 -35.23
CA GLU A 110 6.86 41.19 -34.81
C GLU A 110 5.91 40.07 -35.29
N GLY A 111 5.53 39.17 -34.39
CA GLY A 111 4.46 38.19 -34.61
C GLY A 111 4.77 36.75 -34.18
N GLU A 112 6.02 36.37 -33.91
CA GLU A 112 6.34 35.00 -33.47
C GLU A 112 6.08 34.80 -31.98
N LYS A 113 5.26 33.79 -31.66
CA LYS A 113 5.06 33.36 -30.26
C LYS A 113 6.38 32.77 -29.75
N PRO A 114 6.79 33.05 -28.49
CA PRO A 114 8.01 32.48 -27.93
C PRO A 114 7.93 30.95 -27.96
N LYS A 115 8.92 30.32 -28.60
CA LYS A 115 9.02 28.87 -28.74
C LYS A 115 9.36 28.27 -27.38
N VAL A 116 8.44 27.50 -26.81
CA VAL A 116 8.64 26.84 -25.52
C VAL A 116 8.93 25.37 -25.77
N GLN A 117 10.10 24.93 -25.32
CA GLN A 117 10.56 23.56 -25.50
C GLN A 117 10.65 22.84 -24.16
N TYR A 118 10.50 21.52 -24.18
CA TYR A 118 10.54 20.69 -22.98
C TYR A 118 11.55 19.55 -23.12
N GLY A 119 12.40 19.36 -22.12
CA GLY A 119 13.18 18.13 -21.96
C GLY A 119 12.49 17.15 -21.01
N VAL A 120 12.95 15.90 -21.06
CA VAL A 120 12.42 14.81 -20.22
C VAL A 120 13.48 14.41 -19.22
N GLU A 121 13.11 14.31 -17.94
CA GLU A 121 13.97 13.81 -16.87
C GLU A 121 13.28 12.72 -16.06
N PHE A 122 14.05 11.71 -15.65
CA PHE A 122 13.60 10.66 -14.74
C PHE A 122 14.77 9.94 -14.08
N THR A 123 14.46 9.22 -13.01
CA THR A 123 15.38 8.33 -12.29
C THR A 123 15.15 6.89 -12.71
N PHE A 124 16.23 6.11 -12.82
CA PHE A 124 16.17 4.68 -13.07
C PHE A 124 17.24 3.93 -12.30
N ASP A 125 17.00 2.63 -12.14
CA ASP A 125 17.94 1.66 -11.57
C ASP A 125 18.30 0.65 -12.65
N ALA A 126 19.59 0.31 -12.77
CA ALA A 126 20.08 -0.65 -13.73
C ALA A 126 21.09 -1.59 -13.08
N ASP A 127 20.81 -2.90 -13.14
CA ASP A 127 21.69 -3.97 -12.67
C ASP A 127 22.57 -4.56 -13.78
N ALA A 128 22.43 -4.02 -14.99
CA ALA A 128 23.23 -4.30 -16.18
C ALA A 128 23.50 -3.00 -16.95
N ARG A 129 24.35 -3.04 -17.99
CA ARG A 129 24.39 -1.94 -18.97
C ARG A 129 23.05 -1.82 -19.68
N VAL A 130 22.66 -0.57 -19.96
CA VAL A 130 21.37 -0.26 -20.53
C VAL A 130 21.49 0.85 -21.58
N ALA A 131 20.78 0.68 -22.69
CA ALA A 131 20.56 1.65 -23.73
C ALA A 131 19.15 2.23 -23.59
N ILE A 132 19.04 3.56 -23.46
CA ILE A 132 17.77 4.27 -23.25
C ILE A 132 17.46 5.16 -24.46
N THR A 133 16.24 5.02 -24.98
CA THR A 133 15.74 5.77 -26.14
C THR A 133 14.34 6.33 -25.84
N LEU A 134 14.11 7.58 -26.23
CA LEU A 134 12.81 8.25 -26.12
C LEU A 134 12.14 8.28 -27.50
N TYR A 135 10.85 8.02 -27.53
CA TYR A 135 10.01 8.16 -28.71
C TYR A 135 8.80 9.03 -28.39
N CYS A 136 8.44 9.90 -29.32
CA CYS A 136 7.24 10.71 -29.30
C CYS A 136 6.32 10.31 -30.46
N GLN A 137 5.01 10.30 -30.23
CA GLN A 137 4.01 9.88 -31.22
C GLN A 137 4.38 8.57 -31.94
N ALA A 138 4.61 7.52 -31.18
CA ALA A 138 5.16 6.26 -31.67
C ALA A 138 4.11 5.17 -31.79
N PHE A 139 4.28 4.31 -32.79
CA PHE A 139 3.55 3.05 -32.93
C PHE A 139 4.32 1.93 -32.26
N GLU A 140 3.58 0.93 -31.77
CA GLU A 140 4.17 -0.28 -31.19
C GLU A 140 3.96 -1.46 -32.12
N GLU A 141 5.05 -2.18 -32.38
CA GLU A 141 5.03 -3.47 -33.05
C GLU A 141 5.72 -4.52 -32.18
N PHE A 142 5.17 -5.73 -32.14
CA PHE A 142 5.78 -6.86 -31.43
C PHE A 142 6.53 -7.76 -32.41
N SER A 143 7.84 -7.86 -32.24
CA SER A 143 8.71 -8.71 -33.05
C SER A 143 9.58 -9.58 -32.14
N ASN A 144 9.52 -10.91 -32.32
CA ASN A 144 10.31 -11.89 -31.54
C ASN A 144 10.21 -11.70 -30.01
N GLY A 145 9.01 -11.40 -29.51
CA GLY A 145 8.73 -11.18 -28.08
C GLY A 145 9.19 -9.82 -27.54
N MET A 146 9.73 -8.95 -28.39
CA MET A 146 10.17 -7.61 -28.05
C MET A 146 9.19 -6.57 -28.57
N ALA A 147 8.94 -5.53 -27.77
CA ALA A 147 8.28 -4.33 -28.25
C ALA A 147 9.27 -3.45 -29.01
N VAL A 148 8.92 -3.07 -30.23
CA VAL A 148 9.67 -2.18 -31.10
C VAL A 148 8.80 -0.95 -31.34
N TYR A 149 9.39 0.23 -31.22
CA TYR A 149 8.70 1.50 -31.38
C TYR A 149 9.19 2.24 -32.61
N SER A 150 8.24 2.74 -33.41
CA SER A 150 8.51 3.54 -34.60
C SER A 150 7.80 4.90 -34.48
N PRO A 151 8.52 6.03 -34.55
CA PRO A 151 7.88 7.34 -34.50
C PRO A 151 7.15 7.65 -35.81
N LYS A 152 6.16 8.54 -35.78
CA LYS A 152 5.56 9.09 -37.01
C LYS A 152 6.57 9.85 -37.88
N ASP A 153 7.55 10.49 -37.24
CA ASP A 153 8.60 11.29 -37.90
C ASP A 153 9.98 10.99 -37.30
N PRO A 154 11.06 10.89 -38.08
CA PRO A 154 12.41 10.64 -37.56
C PRO A 154 12.93 11.66 -36.54
N SER A 155 12.39 12.89 -36.49
CA SER A 155 12.72 13.89 -35.47
C SER A 155 12.08 13.61 -34.10
N MET A 156 11.10 12.71 -34.04
CA MET A 156 10.36 12.35 -32.83
C MET A 156 10.98 11.17 -32.09
N VAL A 157 12.22 10.80 -32.40
CA VAL A 157 13.00 9.82 -31.66
C VAL A 157 14.32 10.45 -31.22
N SER A 158 14.75 10.12 -30.02
CA SER A 158 16.02 10.61 -29.52
C SER A 158 17.20 9.76 -29.99
N GLU A 159 18.41 10.30 -29.81
CA GLU A 159 19.60 9.45 -29.76
C GLU A 159 19.47 8.43 -28.61
N THR A 160 20.15 7.30 -28.78
CA THR A 160 20.19 6.23 -27.76
C THR A 160 21.35 6.49 -26.80
N VAL A 161 21.02 6.68 -25.52
CA VAL A 161 22.01 6.98 -24.48
C VAL A 161 22.34 5.71 -23.70
N HIS A 162 23.63 5.43 -23.53
CA HIS A 162 24.11 4.21 -22.91
C HIS A 162 24.60 4.48 -21.49
N TYR A 163 24.14 3.67 -20.54
CA TYR A 163 24.48 3.76 -19.14
C TYR A 163 25.11 2.46 -18.64
N LYS A 164 26.02 2.59 -17.69
CA LYS A 164 26.56 1.45 -16.96
C LYS A 164 25.58 1.02 -15.87
N ARG A 165 25.84 -0.14 -15.28
CA ARG A 165 25.19 -0.59 -14.05
C ARG A 165 25.30 0.49 -12.96
N GLY A 166 24.18 0.76 -12.28
CA GLY A 166 24.09 1.73 -11.20
C GLY A 166 22.65 1.94 -10.70
N VAL A 167 22.53 2.36 -9.44
CA VAL A 167 21.24 2.67 -8.79
C VAL A 167 21.02 4.17 -8.69
N SER A 168 19.75 4.60 -8.68
CA SER A 168 19.33 6.00 -8.61
C SER A 168 19.97 6.90 -9.68
N GLN A 169 20.21 6.35 -10.87
CA GLN A 169 20.79 7.08 -11.99
C GLN A 169 19.78 8.08 -12.55
N GLN A 170 20.25 9.25 -12.97
CA GLN A 170 19.41 10.29 -13.58
C GLN A 170 19.56 10.26 -15.10
N PHE A 171 18.44 10.22 -15.79
CA PHE A 171 18.35 10.49 -17.22
C PHE A 171 17.98 11.96 -17.43
N SER A 172 18.73 12.65 -18.29
CA SER A 172 18.40 13.97 -18.82
C SER A 172 19.12 14.11 -20.16
N MET A 173 18.44 14.67 -21.16
CA MET A 173 18.98 14.82 -22.51
C MET A 173 18.59 16.17 -23.09
N PRO A 174 19.38 17.23 -22.84
CA PRO A 174 19.08 18.57 -23.31
C PRO A 174 19.06 18.73 -24.84
N SER A 175 19.66 17.80 -25.59
CA SER A 175 19.67 17.79 -27.05
C SER A 175 18.33 17.34 -27.66
N PHE A 176 17.52 16.56 -26.93
CA PHE A 176 16.21 16.12 -27.37
C PHE A 176 15.14 16.95 -26.67
N LYS A 177 14.54 17.87 -27.42
CA LYS A 177 13.56 18.82 -26.92
C LYS A 177 12.24 18.62 -27.65
N ILE A 178 11.16 18.55 -26.88
CA ILE A 178 9.80 18.43 -27.39
C ILE A 178 9.21 19.83 -27.54
N ASP A 179 8.73 20.13 -28.73
CA ASP A 179 7.93 21.32 -29.01
C ASP A 179 6.48 20.90 -29.28
N PHE A 180 5.57 21.38 -28.44
CA PHE A 180 4.14 21.06 -28.52
C PHE A 180 3.36 22.05 -29.39
N SER A 181 3.99 23.03 -30.01
CA SER A 181 3.31 24.11 -30.75
C SER A 181 2.41 23.59 -31.88
N ASP A 182 2.83 22.53 -32.57
CA ASP A 182 2.09 21.90 -33.67
C ASP A 182 1.29 20.66 -33.25
N TRP A 183 1.30 20.31 -31.96
CA TRP A 183 0.62 19.12 -31.45
C TRP A 183 -0.85 19.42 -31.18
N LYS A 184 -1.73 18.57 -31.69
CA LYS A 184 -3.17 18.67 -31.41
C LYS A 184 -3.49 17.98 -30.09
N GLU A 185 -4.66 18.29 -29.52
CA GLU A 185 -5.14 17.66 -28.28
C GLU A 185 -5.19 16.13 -28.37
N GLU A 186 -5.53 15.60 -29.53
CA GLU A 186 -5.52 14.16 -29.85
C GLU A 186 -4.11 13.55 -29.82
N ASP A 187 -3.04 14.32 -30.07
CA ASP A 187 -1.66 13.84 -30.07
C ASP A 187 -1.03 13.83 -28.67
N LEU A 188 -1.62 14.53 -27.70
CA LEU A 188 -1.16 14.59 -26.32
C LEU A 188 -1.58 13.36 -25.50
N ASN A 189 -2.72 12.77 -25.85
CA ASN A 189 -3.32 11.66 -25.12
C ASN A 189 -3.24 10.35 -25.91
N PHE A 190 -3.18 9.23 -25.17
CA PHE A 190 -3.25 7.92 -25.80
C PHE A 190 -4.69 7.60 -26.20
N ASP A 191 -4.87 7.31 -27.48
CA ASP A 191 -6.12 6.81 -28.04
C ASP A 191 -5.89 5.38 -28.55
N LEU A 192 -6.64 4.43 -27.98
CA LEU A 192 -6.63 3.03 -28.38
C LEU A 192 -6.93 2.87 -29.87
N ASP A 193 -7.77 3.73 -30.44
CA ASP A 193 -8.19 3.58 -31.82
C ASP A 193 -7.09 3.92 -32.82
N ARG A 194 -6.33 4.98 -32.49
CA ARG A 194 -5.19 5.45 -33.28
C ARG A 194 -3.95 4.58 -33.07
N GLY A 195 -3.79 3.97 -31.90
CA GLY A 195 -2.64 3.12 -31.57
C GLY A 195 -1.30 3.88 -31.53
N VAL A 196 -1.36 5.20 -31.35
CA VAL A 196 -0.20 6.09 -31.25
C VAL A 196 0.03 6.43 -29.79
N PHE A 197 1.21 6.10 -29.28
CA PHE A 197 1.65 6.47 -27.94
C PHE A 197 2.27 7.87 -27.97
N PRO A 198 1.76 8.85 -27.19
CA PRO A 198 2.31 10.20 -27.16
C PRO A 198 3.78 10.22 -26.74
N MET A 199 4.15 9.44 -25.72
CA MET A 199 5.54 9.22 -25.33
C MET A 199 5.81 7.78 -24.91
N VAL A 200 6.97 7.28 -25.34
CA VAL A 200 7.53 5.99 -24.94
C VAL A 200 8.97 6.19 -24.48
N ILE A 201 9.29 5.68 -23.30
CA ILE A 201 10.65 5.58 -22.79
C ILE A 201 11.03 4.10 -22.80
N GLN A 202 11.98 3.74 -23.64
CA GLN A 202 12.44 2.36 -23.78
C GLN A 202 13.87 2.24 -23.23
N ALA A 203 14.06 1.38 -22.22
CA ALA A 203 15.34 1.06 -21.64
C ALA A 203 15.67 -0.42 -21.89
N VAL A 204 16.59 -0.70 -22.81
CA VAL A 204 16.97 -2.06 -23.25
C VAL A 204 18.30 -2.46 -22.64
N VAL A 205 18.39 -3.67 -22.08
CA VAL A 205 19.66 -4.20 -21.57
C VAL A 205 20.57 -4.58 -22.74
N ASP A 206 21.80 -4.06 -22.74
CA ASP A 206 22.82 -4.27 -23.80
C ASP A 206 24.08 -4.96 -23.23
N GLU A 207 23.88 -5.92 -22.32
CA GLU A 207 24.95 -6.62 -21.62
C GLU A 207 24.90 -8.14 -21.76
N GLY A 208 25.78 -8.68 -22.62
CA GLY A 208 25.97 -10.12 -22.78
C GLY A 208 24.79 -10.82 -23.46
N ASP A 209 25.07 -11.96 -24.09
CA ASP A 209 24.04 -12.71 -24.83
C ASP A 209 22.96 -13.30 -23.90
N ASP A 210 23.32 -13.60 -22.65
CA ASP A 210 22.42 -14.19 -21.65
C ASP A 210 21.33 -13.23 -21.15
N CYS A 211 21.53 -11.92 -21.28
CA CYS A 211 20.54 -10.90 -20.88
C CYS A 211 19.76 -10.33 -22.07
N LEU A 212 19.98 -10.86 -23.28
CA LEU A 212 19.28 -10.40 -24.47
C LEU A 212 17.77 -10.58 -24.32
N GLY A 213 17.03 -9.52 -24.64
CA GLY A 213 15.59 -9.51 -24.52
C GLY A 213 15.04 -9.10 -23.16
N HIS A 214 15.87 -8.43 -22.35
CA HIS A 214 15.45 -7.72 -21.13
C HIS A 214 15.28 -6.23 -21.42
N ALA A 215 14.16 -5.65 -21.02
CA ALA A 215 13.91 -4.22 -21.18
C ALA A 215 12.84 -3.72 -20.19
N HIS A 216 12.81 -2.42 -19.97
CA HIS A 216 11.71 -1.73 -19.29
C HIS A 216 11.16 -0.66 -20.23
N VAL A 217 9.84 -0.62 -20.38
CA VAL A 217 9.15 0.41 -21.14
C VAL A 217 8.21 1.20 -20.23
N LEU A 218 8.30 2.52 -20.28
CA LEU A 218 7.33 3.42 -19.65
C LEU A 218 6.56 4.18 -20.75
N LEU A 219 5.26 3.95 -20.81
CA LEU A 219 4.33 4.67 -21.67
C LEU A 219 3.75 5.87 -20.94
N ALA A 220 3.65 7.01 -21.60
CA ALA A 220 3.16 8.25 -20.99
C ALA A 220 2.37 9.12 -21.99
N ALA A 221 1.53 9.98 -21.43
CA ALA A 221 0.78 11.03 -22.12
C ALA A 221 1.23 12.40 -21.63
N PHE A 222 0.77 13.44 -22.31
CA PHE A 222 1.00 14.83 -21.93
C PHE A 222 -0.31 15.49 -21.53
N GLU A 223 -0.27 16.33 -20.50
CA GLU A 223 -1.42 17.13 -20.07
C GLU A 223 -1.09 18.60 -20.26
N ARG A 224 -1.98 19.33 -20.95
CA ARG A 224 -1.89 20.78 -21.12
C ARG A 224 -2.63 21.47 -19.98
N HIS A 225 -1.92 22.30 -19.23
CA HIS A 225 -2.48 23.10 -18.15
C HIS A 225 -3.14 24.39 -18.69
N VAL A 226 -3.98 24.99 -17.86
CA VAL A 226 -4.73 26.22 -18.18
C VAL A 226 -3.78 27.40 -18.48
N ASP A 227 -2.61 27.42 -17.86
CA ASP A 227 -1.56 28.43 -18.08
C ASP A 227 -0.75 28.20 -19.38
N GLY A 228 -1.09 27.17 -20.15
CA GLY A 228 -0.42 26.77 -21.38
C GLY A 228 0.87 25.98 -21.18
N SER A 229 1.24 25.67 -19.93
CA SER A 229 2.34 24.74 -19.65
C SER A 229 1.92 23.29 -19.87
N PHE A 230 2.91 22.40 -20.00
CA PHE A 230 2.67 20.96 -20.18
C PHE A 230 3.30 20.17 -19.03
N SER A 231 2.61 19.12 -18.62
CA SER A 231 3.15 18.07 -17.76
C SER A 231 3.08 16.72 -18.47
N VAL A 232 3.73 15.72 -17.88
CA VAL A 232 3.78 14.35 -18.38
C VAL A 232 3.15 13.42 -17.36
N LYS A 233 2.32 12.49 -17.84
CA LYS A 233 1.58 11.53 -17.02
C LYS A 233 1.94 10.10 -17.42
N PRO A 234 2.56 9.31 -16.52
CA PRO A 234 2.73 7.88 -16.70
C PRO A 234 1.39 7.18 -16.96
N LEU A 235 1.31 6.35 -18.01
CA LEU A 235 0.13 5.56 -18.34
C LEU A 235 0.29 4.11 -17.87
N LYS A 236 1.32 3.42 -18.38
CA LYS A 236 1.59 1.99 -18.15
C LYS A 236 3.07 1.71 -18.19
N GLN A 237 3.49 0.69 -17.45
CA GLN A 237 4.86 0.18 -17.46
C GLN A 237 4.88 -1.27 -17.93
N LYS A 238 5.80 -1.60 -18.83
CA LYS A 238 6.04 -2.97 -19.29
C LYS A 238 7.43 -3.39 -18.84
N GLN A 239 7.51 -4.56 -18.22
CA GLN A 239 8.78 -5.25 -18.01
C GLN A 239 8.89 -6.36 -19.04
N ILE A 240 9.99 -6.40 -19.76
CA ILE A 240 10.30 -7.48 -20.69
C ILE A 240 11.44 -8.27 -20.07
N VAL A 241 11.24 -9.58 -19.88
CA VAL A 241 12.21 -10.54 -19.32
C VAL A 241 12.15 -11.78 -20.19
N ASP A 242 13.31 -12.23 -20.69
CA ASP A 242 13.43 -13.40 -21.56
C ASP A 242 12.42 -13.37 -22.74
N ARG A 243 12.24 -12.18 -23.35
CA ARG A 243 11.31 -11.91 -24.47
C ARG A 243 9.82 -12.09 -24.15
N VAL A 244 9.47 -12.11 -22.87
CA VAL A 244 8.08 -12.09 -22.40
C VAL A 244 7.77 -10.71 -21.84
N SER A 245 6.68 -10.11 -22.30
CA SER A 245 6.20 -8.82 -21.84
C SER A 245 5.22 -8.98 -20.67
N TYR A 246 5.48 -8.27 -19.58
CA TYR A 246 4.68 -8.21 -18.38
C TYR A 246 4.18 -6.78 -18.19
N LEU A 247 2.88 -6.61 -17.99
CA LEU A 247 2.32 -5.31 -17.61
C LEU A 247 2.41 -5.14 -16.09
N LEU A 248 2.99 -4.04 -15.64
CA LEU A 248 3.21 -3.79 -14.21
C LEU A 248 1.94 -3.23 -13.57
N GLN A 249 1.58 -3.81 -12.43
CA GLN A 249 0.45 -3.40 -11.62
C GLN A 249 0.97 -2.98 -10.25
N GLU A 250 0.60 -1.78 -9.81
CA GLU A 250 0.92 -1.29 -8.48
C GLU A 250 0.25 -2.13 -7.39
N ILE A 251 0.94 -2.19 -6.26
CA ILE A 251 0.41 -2.70 -5.01
C ILE A 251 0.30 -1.50 -4.08
N TYR A 252 -0.91 -1.21 -3.60
CA TYR A 252 -1.11 -0.10 -2.69
C TYR A 252 -0.78 -0.53 -1.26
N GLY A 253 -0.06 0.32 -0.52
CA GLY A 253 0.33 0.03 0.86
C GLY A 253 1.60 -0.81 1.00
N ILE A 254 2.36 -1.01 -0.08
CA ILE A 254 3.73 -1.53 -0.04
C ILE A 254 4.71 -0.36 0.17
N GLU A 255 5.55 -0.43 1.20
CA GLU A 255 6.49 0.66 1.51
C GLU A 255 7.91 0.27 1.10
N ASN A 256 8.53 1.10 0.26
CA ASN A 256 9.93 0.94 -0.12
C ASN A 256 10.84 1.59 0.93
N LYS A 257 11.33 0.80 1.89
CA LYS A 257 12.30 1.25 2.92
C LYS A 257 13.69 1.65 2.36
N ASN A 258 13.94 1.56 1.06
CA ASN A 258 15.26 1.83 0.47
C ASN A 258 15.62 3.31 0.24
N ASN A 259 14.71 4.26 0.51
CA ASN A 259 14.96 5.69 0.21
C ASN A 259 15.26 6.57 1.45
N GLN A 260 15.52 5.99 2.63
CA GLN A 260 15.90 6.72 3.83
C GLN A 260 17.17 6.13 4.48
N GLU A 261 18.35 6.42 3.93
CA GLU A 261 19.63 6.24 4.65
C GLU A 261 20.42 7.55 4.85
N THR A 262 19.82 8.72 4.61
CA THR A 262 20.56 10.01 4.74
C THR A 262 20.07 10.97 5.83
N LYS A 263 19.21 10.54 6.76
CA LYS A 263 18.96 11.32 8.01
C LYS A 263 18.79 10.39 9.22
N PRO A 264 19.58 10.54 10.30
CA PRO A 264 19.22 9.97 11.58
C PRO A 264 18.08 10.81 12.15
N SER A 265 16.85 10.31 12.08
CA SER A 265 15.70 10.91 12.76
C SER A 265 15.44 10.14 14.05
N ASP A 266 15.66 10.79 15.19
CA ASP A 266 15.24 10.37 16.53
C ASP A 266 13.71 10.49 16.70
N ASP A 267 12.91 9.89 15.82
CA ASP A 267 11.45 9.85 15.92
C ASP A 267 11.00 8.42 16.24
N GLU A 268 10.61 8.17 17.50
CA GLU A 268 10.14 6.87 18.03
C GLU A 268 8.79 6.38 17.47
N ASN A 269 8.32 6.90 16.32
CA ASN A 269 6.95 6.68 15.83
C ASN A 269 6.83 6.20 14.37
N SER A 270 7.91 5.69 13.77
CA SER A 270 7.97 5.28 12.36
C SER A 270 7.58 3.82 12.06
N ASP A 271 7.25 2.99 13.06
CA ASP A 271 7.21 1.52 12.86
C ASP A 271 5.84 0.91 12.47
N ASN A 272 4.71 1.63 12.63
CA ASN A 272 3.37 1.05 12.43
C ASN A 272 2.89 1.00 10.96
N SER A 273 3.72 1.46 10.04
CA SER A 273 3.36 1.68 8.65
C SER A 273 3.26 0.36 7.85
N ASN A 274 3.85 -0.73 8.37
CA ASN A 274 3.86 -2.07 7.77
C ASN A 274 2.92 -3.08 8.44
N GLU A 275 2.15 -2.66 9.45
CA GLU A 275 1.28 -3.54 10.24
C GLU A 275 -0.10 -3.68 9.60
N CYS A 276 -0.69 -4.86 9.70
CA CYS A 276 -2.04 -5.16 9.25
C CYS A 276 -3.03 -4.14 9.80
N VAL A 277 -3.86 -3.55 8.93
CA VAL A 277 -4.82 -2.51 9.33
C VAL A 277 -5.95 -3.03 10.19
N VAL A 278 -6.15 -4.35 10.19
CA VAL A 278 -7.11 -5.02 11.06
C VAL A 278 -6.46 -5.24 12.42
N CYS A 279 -5.42 -6.06 12.56
CA CYS A 279 -4.89 -6.38 13.91
C CYS A 279 -3.90 -5.37 14.49
N LEU A 280 -3.30 -4.49 13.68
CA LEU A 280 -2.24 -3.54 14.07
C LEU A 280 -1.12 -4.24 14.84
N SER A 281 -0.68 -5.41 14.36
CA SER A 281 0.31 -6.24 15.06
C SER A 281 1.13 -7.05 14.07
N ASP A 282 0.49 -7.96 13.33
CA ASP A 282 1.17 -8.76 12.32
C ASP A 282 1.48 -7.91 11.08
N LEU A 283 2.55 -8.27 10.38
CA LEU A 283 2.93 -7.60 9.14
C LEU A 283 1.93 -7.89 8.01
N ARG A 284 1.73 -6.91 7.15
CA ARG A 284 0.92 -7.06 5.94
C ARG A 284 1.59 -8.05 4.99
N ASP A 285 0.87 -9.08 4.59
CA ASP A 285 1.31 -10.07 3.60
C ASP A 285 0.21 -10.44 2.61
N THR A 286 -1.00 -9.91 2.77
CA THR A 286 -2.17 -10.31 1.96
C THR A 286 -2.76 -9.12 1.23
N LEU A 287 -2.86 -9.23 -0.10
CA LEU A 287 -3.59 -8.28 -0.94
C LEU A 287 -5.05 -8.68 -1.09
N ILE A 288 -5.87 -7.66 -1.28
CA ILE A 288 -7.28 -7.79 -1.62
C ILE A 288 -7.47 -7.50 -3.11
N LEU A 289 -8.15 -8.39 -3.83
CA LEU A 289 -8.37 -8.27 -5.27
C LEU A 289 -9.85 -7.97 -5.59
N PRO A 290 -10.14 -7.08 -6.56
CA PRO A 290 -9.21 -6.52 -7.56
C PRO A 290 -8.54 -5.19 -7.15
N CYS A 291 -8.81 -4.67 -5.95
CA CYS A 291 -8.34 -3.32 -5.57
C CYS A 291 -6.85 -3.21 -5.22
N ARG A 292 -6.13 -4.33 -5.10
CA ARG A 292 -4.66 -4.43 -4.88
C ARG A 292 -4.13 -3.75 -3.61
N HIS A 293 -4.99 -3.53 -2.61
CA HIS A 293 -4.55 -3.04 -1.31
C HIS A 293 -3.87 -4.16 -0.52
N LEU A 294 -2.57 -4.02 -0.27
CA LEU A 294 -1.81 -4.81 0.69
C LEU A 294 -2.04 -4.20 2.07
N CYS A 295 -3.00 -4.75 2.82
CA CYS A 295 -3.41 -4.18 4.11
C CYS A 295 -3.66 -5.22 5.21
N LEU A 296 -3.64 -6.50 4.88
CA LEU A 296 -3.95 -7.58 5.82
C LEU A 296 -2.75 -8.48 6.08
N CYS A 297 -2.66 -9.03 7.28
CA CYS A 297 -1.93 -10.27 7.53
C CYS A 297 -2.83 -11.47 7.18
N ASN A 298 -2.24 -12.63 6.97
CA ASN A 298 -2.94 -13.85 6.58
C ASN A 298 -4.07 -14.24 7.55
N SER A 299 -3.84 -14.13 8.86
CA SER A 299 -4.82 -14.46 9.90
C SER A 299 -6.07 -13.57 9.84
N CYS A 300 -5.88 -12.26 9.64
CA CYS A 300 -6.98 -11.33 9.44
C CYS A 300 -7.68 -11.51 8.10
N ALA A 301 -6.94 -11.89 7.05
CA ALA A 301 -7.51 -12.16 5.74
C ALA A 301 -8.46 -13.37 5.76
N ASP A 302 -8.05 -14.46 6.41
CA ASP A 302 -8.89 -15.66 6.60
C ASP A 302 -10.18 -15.30 7.34
N THR A 303 -10.08 -14.50 8.41
CA THR A 303 -11.24 -14.04 9.16
C THR A 303 -12.15 -13.15 8.31
N LEU A 304 -11.57 -12.21 7.55
CA LEU A 304 -12.30 -11.29 6.70
C LEU A 304 -13.11 -12.04 5.63
N ARG A 305 -12.54 -13.08 5.02
CA ARG A 305 -13.17 -13.91 3.98
C ARG A 305 -14.55 -14.45 4.39
N TYR A 306 -14.75 -14.77 5.68
CA TYR A 306 -16.00 -15.33 6.18
C TYR A 306 -16.96 -14.29 6.78
N GLN A 307 -16.48 -13.07 7.05
CA GLN A 307 -17.25 -12.06 7.81
C GLN A 307 -17.69 -10.87 6.96
N ALA A 308 -16.96 -10.57 5.89
CA ALA A 308 -17.24 -9.47 4.98
C ALA A 308 -16.73 -9.79 3.57
N ASN A 309 -17.13 -8.99 2.61
CA ASN A 309 -16.66 -9.08 1.23
C ASN A 309 -16.16 -7.74 0.71
N ASN A 310 -15.83 -6.77 1.57
CA ASN A 310 -15.33 -5.45 1.18
C ASN A 310 -13.90 -5.20 1.69
N CYS A 311 -13.09 -4.52 0.89
CA CYS A 311 -11.75 -4.10 1.25
C CYS A 311 -11.76 -3.08 2.40
N PRO A 312 -10.97 -3.22 3.49
CA PRO A 312 -10.95 -2.24 4.59
C PRO A 312 -10.48 -0.84 4.19
N ILE A 313 -9.66 -0.73 3.14
CA ILE A 313 -9.11 0.56 2.67
C ILE A 313 -10.12 1.30 1.78
N CYS A 314 -10.46 0.73 0.62
CA CYS A 314 -11.33 1.40 -0.36
C CYS A 314 -12.82 1.03 -0.27
N ARG A 315 -13.21 0.11 0.62
CA ARG A 315 -14.59 -0.37 0.81
C ARG A 315 -15.24 -1.02 -0.42
N LEU A 316 -14.48 -1.25 -1.49
CA LEU A 316 -14.96 -1.96 -2.67
C LEU A 316 -15.09 -3.47 -2.41
N PRO A 317 -16.06 -4.15 -3.04
CA PRO A 317 -16.22 -5.58 -2.90
C PRO A 317 -14.99 -6.31 -3.46
N PHE A 318 -14.49 -7.31 -2.75
CA PHE A 318 -13.38 -8.15 -3.16
C PHE A 318 -13.85 -9.54 -3.60
N ARG A 319 -13.12 -10.11 -4.55
CA ARG A 319 -13.39 -11.43 -5.13
C ARG A 319 -12.39 -12.49 -4.68
N ALA A 320 -11.18 -12.06 -4.32
CA ALA A 320 -10.11 -12.94 -3.90
C ALA A 320 -9.15 -12.23 -2.93
N LEU A 321 -8.40 -13.05 -2.20
CA LEU A 321 -7.33 -12.65 -1.31
C LEU A 321 -6.07 -13.37 -1.79
N LEU A 322 -4.98 -12.64 -1.97
CA LEU A 322 -3.69 -13.21 -2.39
C LEU A 322 -2.64 -12.96 -1.32
N GLN A 323 -2.08 -14.03 -0.75
CA GLN A 323 -0.94 -13.93 0.15
C GLN A 323 0.37 -13.81 -0.65
N ILE A 324 1.14 -12.76 -0.42
CA ILE A 324 2.53 -12.63 -0.86
C ILE A 324 3.45 -13.17 0.25
N ARG A 325 4.22 -14.19 -0.08
CA ARG A 325 5.29 -14.70 0.77
C ARG A 325 6.63 -14.18 0.28
N ALA A 326 7.06 -13.02 0.79
CA ALA A 326 8.39 -12.50 0.50
C ALA A 326 9.45 -13.34 1.22
N VAL A 327 10.30 -14.04 0.46
CA VAL A 327 11.45 -14.76 1.01
C VAL A 327 12.49 -13.72 1.46
N ARG A 328 12.55 -13.42 2.76
CA ARG A 328 13.64 -12.63 3.32
C ARG A 328 14.90 -13.51 3.35
N LYS A 329 15.86 -13.27 2.46
CA LYS A 329 17.22 -13.81 2.65
C LYS A 329 17.74 -13.25 3.97
N LYS A 330 18.02 -14.13 4.94
CA LYS A 330 18.77 -13.74 6.14
C LYS A 330 20.11 -13.18 5.67
N PRO A 331 20.49 -11.94 6.04
CA PRO A 331 21.86 -11.48 5.83
C PRO A 331 22.75 -12.25 6.80
N GLY A 332 23.36 -13.34 6.34
CA GLY A 332 24.23 -14.19 7.15
C GLY A 332 24.87 -15.33 6.35
N ALA A 333 26.20 -15.23 6.20
CA ALA A 333 27.13 -16.10 5.51
C ALA A 333 27.02 -16.15 3.97
N LEU A 334 27.98 -15.48 3.31
CA LEU A 334 28.38 -15.83 1.95
C LEU A 334 28.86 -17.30 1.96
N SER A 335 27.96 -18.24 1.67
CA SER A 335 28.38 -19.54 1.14
C SER A 335 28.80 -19.31 -0.31
N PRO A 336 29.98 -19.76 -0.76
CA PRO A 336 30.31 -19.75 -2.17
C PRO A 336 29.39 -20.78 -2.83
N VAL A 337 28.27 -20.34 -3.38
CA VAL A 337 27.45 -21.21 -4.22
C VAL A 337 28.16 -21.24 -5.56
N SER A 338 28.98 -22.26 -5.77
CA SER A 338 29.48 -22.61 -7.09
C SER A 338 28.28 -22.94 -7.98
N PHE A 339 28.06 -22.12 -9.01
CA PHE A 339 27.14 -22.44 -10.09
C PHE A 339 27.68 -23.68 -10.83
N SER A 340 26.91 -24.76 -10.87
CA SER A 340 27.08 -25.78 -11.91
C SER A 340 26.14 -25.43 -13.06
N PRO A 341 26.63 -25.26 -14.30
CA PRO A 341 25.76 -25.17 -15.46
C PRO A 341 25.18 -26.57 -15.70
N VAL A 342 23.88 -26.64 -15.95
CA VAL A 342 23.26 -27.85 -16.51
C VAL A 342 23.78 -27.98 -17.94
N LEU A 343 24.81 -28.80 -18.12
CA LEU A 343 25.25 -29.28 -19.42
C LEU A 343 24.67 -30.67 -19.65
N ALA A 344 24.15 -30.84 -20.86
CA ALA A 344 23.56 -32.05 -21.39
C ALA A 344 24.45 -33.28 -21.14
N GLN A 345 23.82 -34.37 -20.72
CA GLN A 345 24.47 -35.67 -20.65
C GLN A 345 24.82 -36.14 -22.06
N THR A 346 26.11 -36.21 -22.36
CA THR A 346 26.69 -37.27 -23.18
C THR A 346 27.81 -37.91 -22.36
N MET A 347 27.81 -39.24 -22.35
CA MET A 347 28.71 -40.10 -21.57
C MET A 347 30.14 -40.01 -22.14
N ASP A 348 31.16 -39.99 -21.28
CA ASP A 348 32.37 -40.83 -21.44
C ASP A 348 33.37 -40.68 -20.26
N HIS A 349 34.29 -41.64 -20.22
CA HIS A 349 35.07 -42.22 -19.12
C HIS A 349 36.24 -41.41 -18.49
N ASP A 350 36.47 -41.74 -17.21
CA ASP A 350 37.73 -41.97 -16.43
C ASP A 350 39.00 -41.08 -16.52
N GLU A 351 39.63 -41.00 -15.33
CA GLU A 351 41.07 -40.86 -14.98
C GLU A 351 41.62 -39.57 -14.31
N HIS A 352 41.95 -39.76 -13.01
CA HIS A 352 43.25 -39.53 -12.33
C HIS A 352 43.85 -38.13 -12.00
N SER A 353 44.13 -37.99 -10.68
CA SER A 353 45.31 -37.40 -9.97
C SER A 353 45.48 -35.89 -9.63
N LEU A 354 45.55 -35.65 -8.31
CA LEU A 354 46.61 -35.02 -7.49
C LEU A 354 47.22 -33.64 -7.86
N ASP A 355 47.15 -32.70 -6.90
CA ASP A 355 48.25 -32.18 -6.04
C ASP A 355 48.32 -30.65 -5.79
N ARG A 356 48.58 -30.32 -4.50
CA ARG A 356 49.22 -29.18 -3.81
C ARG A 356 49.52 -27.86 -4.58
N GLN A 357 49.39 -26.69 -3.92
CA GLN A 357 50.42 -26.11 -3.00
C GLN A 357 50.10 -24.67 -2.51
N VAL A 358 50.60 -24.42 -1.30
CA VAL A 358 50.58 -23.21 -0.44
C VAL A 358 51.53 -22.10 -0.93
N TYR A 359 51.19 -20.82 -0.68
CA TYR A 359 52.15 -19.77 -0.29
C TYR A 359 51.52 -18.71 0.64
N ALA A 360 52.11 -18.57 1.83
CA ALA A 360 52.07 -17.37 2.70
C ALA A 360 53.11 -16.34 2.16
N THR A 361 53.18 -15.04 2.47
CA THR A 361 53.06 -14.28 3.73
C THR A 361 53.31 -12.78 3.38
N ARG A 362 52.71 -11.80 4.07
CA ARG A 362 53.45 -10.68 4.73
C ARG A 362 52.51 -9.69 5.47
N GLN A 363 52.77 -9.52 6.76
CA GLN A 363 52.34 -8.39 7.60
C GLN A 363 53.42 -7.30 7.60
N VAL A 364 53.03 -6.04 7.78
CA VAL A 364 53.78 -5.02 8.53
C VAL A 364 52.79 -4.20 9.38
N SER A 365 53.19 -4.01 10.63
CA SER A 365 52.54 -3.35 11.76
C SER A 365 52.78 -1.83 11.83
N GLY A 366 51.86 -1.09 12.47
CA GLY A 366 52.08 0.27 12.97
C GLY A 366 50.86 0.89 13.66
N SER A 367 50.77 0.76 14.98
CA SER A 367 49.87 1.48 15.91
C SER A 367 50.49 2.86 16.30
N PRO A 368 50.00 3.70 17.27
CA PRO A 368 48.86 3.56 18.20
C PRO A 368 48.09 4.88 18.63
N PHE A 369 47.16 4.72 19.59
CA PHE A 369 46.71 5.65 20.66
C PHE A 369 45.90 6.93 20.35
N LEU A 370 44.63 6.94 20.79
CA LEU A 370 43.92 8.14 21.26
C LEU A 370 43.18 7.83 22.58
N LYS A 371 43.33 8.74 23.55
CA LYS A 371 42.58 8.85 24.81
C LYS A 371 42.01 10.30 24.93
N PRO A 372 41.03 10.55 25.83
CA PRO A 372 39.87 11.43 25.60
C PRO A 372 39.90 12.76 26.36
N PHE A 373 39.18 13.78 25.88
CA PHE A 373 38.76 15.03 26.57
C PHE A 373 37.62 15.65 25.72
N SER A 374 36.60 16.38 26.19
CA SER A 374 35.97 16.66 27.47
C SER A 374 34.64 17.36 27.11
N LEU A 375 33.60 17.15 27.91
CA LEU A 375 32.30 17.81 27.81
C LEU A 375 32.44 19.35 27.92
N ARG A 376 31.76 20.08 27.04
CA ARG A 376 31.38 21.49 27.26
C ARG A 376 29.87 21.62 27.13
N ALA A 377 29.26 22.04 28.23
CA ALA A 377 27.86 22.43 28.30
C ALA A 377 27.65 23.71 27.47
N ALA A 378 26.62 23.71 26.62
CA ALA A 378 26.12 24.91 25.96
C ALA A 378 24.70 25.22 26.48
N VAL A 379 24.54 26.46 26.91
CA VAL A 379 23.40 27.04 27.58
C VAL A 379 22.18 27.09 26.64
N ARG A 380 21.01 26.70 27.18
CA ARG A 380 19.70 26.78 26.52
C ARG A 380 19.32 28.23 26.25
N VAL A 381 19.13 28.58 24.99
CA VAL A 381 18.29 29.72 24.58
C VAL A 381 16.93 29.15 24.16
N VAL A 382 15.90 29.47 24.94
CA VAL A 382 14.51 29.07 24.66
C VAL A 382 13.94 30.01 23.60
N SER A 383 13.56 29.48 22.44
CA SER A 383 12.74 30.18 21.45
C SER A 383 11.28 29.70 21.56
N PRO A 384 10.25 30.56 21.44
CA PRO A 384 8.86 30.14 21.61
C PRO A 384 8.40 29.27 20.42
N LEU A 385 7.75 28.14 20.74
CA LEU A 385 7.12 27.23 19.79
C LEU A 385 6.06 27.95 18.94
N GLN A 386 6.30 28.05 17.63
CA GLN A 386 5.25 28.33 16.66
C GLN A 386 4.42 27.05 16.48
N GLN A 387 3.20 27.02 17.04
CA GLN A 387 2.20 26.01 16.72
C GLN A 387 1.85 26.10 15.23
N ARG A 388 2.11 25.04 14.46
CA ARG A 388 1.63 24.90 13.09
C ARG A 388 0.10 24.89 13.11
N ARG A 389 -0.53 25.60 12.17
CA ARG A 389 -1.98 25.55 11.98
C ARG A 389 -2.39 24.10 11.66
N HIS A 390 -3.19 23.49 12.52
CA HIS A 390 -3.72 22.14 12.33
C HIS A 390 -4.88 22.18 11.32
N THR A 391 -4.79 21.40 10.25
CA THR A 391 -5.95 21.01 9.44
C THR A 391 -6.67 19.86 10.15
N LEU A 392 -8.00 19.87 10.18
CA LEU A 392 -8.77 18.79 10.83
C LEU A 392 -8.47 17.45 10.15
N PRO A 393 -8.15 16.38 10.92
CA PRO A 393 -7.92 15.07 10.36
C PRO A 393 -9.22 14.51 9.76
N ALA A 394 -9.12 13.85 8.61
CA ALA A 394 -10.27 13.23 7.93
C ALA A 394 -10.91 12.12 8.80
N SER A 395 -10.10 11.38 9.56
CA SER A 395 -10.56 10.42 10.57
C SER A 395 -9.55 10.35 11.70
N GLU A 396 -10.02 10.32 12.94
CA GLU A 396 -9.21 10.28 14.14
C GLU A 396 -9.84 9.35 15.19
N PHE A 397 -9.00 8.63 15.94
CA PHE A 397 -9.40 7.89 17.12
C PHE A 397 -8.60 8.40 18.31
N ARG A 398 -9.29 8.84 19.36
CA ARG A 398 -8.65 9.33 20.58
C ARG A 398 -9.52 9.09 21.79
N ASN A 399 -8.90 9.11 22.96
CA ASN A 399 -9.63 9.20 24.22
C ASN A 399 -10.51 10.45 24.22
N LEU A 400 -11.69 10.33 24.81
CA LEU A 400 -12.60 11.45 24.99
C LEU A 400 -12.13 12.32 26.14
N THR A 401 -12.48 13.59 26.08
CA THR A 401 -12.25 14.56 27.15
C THR A 401 -13.59 15.14 27.61
N PRO A 402 -13.65 15.84 28.76
CA PRO A 402 -14.89 16.49 29.21
C PRO A 402 -15.49 17.46 28.18
N GLN A 403 -14.70 18.00 27.25
CA GLN A 403 -15.20 18.84 26.16
C GLN A 403 -16.06 18.08 25.15
N ASP A 404 -15.89 16.77 25.03
CA ASP A 404 -16.67 15.92 24.11
C ASP A 404 -18.03 15.49 24.70
N ALA A 405 -18.28 15.77 25.99
CA ALA A 405 -19.44 15.26 26.73
C ALA A 405 -20.79 15.67 26.10
N ILE A 406 -20.87 16.88 25.53
CA ILE A 406 -22.08 17.36 24.84
C ILE A 406 -22.35 16.50 23.60
N SER A 407 -21.33 16.25 22.77
CA SER A 407 -21.47 15.44 21.56
C SER A 407 -21.81 13.98 21.87
N VAL A 408 -21.22 13.43 22.95
CA VAL A 408 -21.59 12.11 23.49
C VAL A 408 -23.08 12.09 23.84
N PHE A 409 -23.54 13.04 24.66
CA PHE A 409 -24.91 13.10 25.13
C PHE A 409 -25.92 13.30 23.99
N GLU A 410 -25.58 14.08 22.95
CA GLU A 410 -26.43 14.24 21.77
C GLU A 410 -26.63 12.94 20.99
N ILE A 411 -25.55 12.16 20.82
CA ILE A 411 -25.61 10.85 20.17
C ILE A 411 -26.43 9.86 21.02
N GLU A 412 -26.28 9.87 22.36
CA GLU A 412 -27.09 9.01 23.25
C GLU A 412 -28.56 9.36 23.22
N ARG A 413 -28.89 10.66 23.32
CA ARG A 413 -30.27 11.13 23.26
C ARG A 413 -30.95 10.68 21.98
N GLU A 414 -30.24 10.76 20.85
CA GLU A 414 -30.75 10.24 19.58
C GLU A 414 -30.87 8.71 19.58
N ALA A 415 -29.91 8.00 20.18
CA ALA A 415 -29.84 6.55 20.14
C ALA A 415 -30.84 5.83 21.06
N PHE A 416 -31.06 6.36 22.27
CA PHE A 416 -31.76 5.66 23.34
C PHE A 416 -33.05 6.39 23.77
N VAL A 417 -33.05 7.72 23.91
CA VAL A 417 -34.26 8.45 24.33
C VAL A 417 -35.36 8.36 23.28
N SER A 418 -35.00 8.30 21.99
CA SER A 418 -35.97 8.13 20.90
C SER A 418 -36.65 6.75 20.86
N VAL A 419 -36.09 5.75 21.55
CA VAL A 419 -36.56 4.35 21.52
C VAL A 419 -37.11 3.91 22.89
N SER A 420 -36.43 4.27 23.97
CA SER A 420 -36.68 3.79 25.34
C SER A 420 -37.05 4.90 26.33
N GLY A 421 -36.89 6.18 25.95
CA GLY A 421 -37.18 7.34 26.80
C GLY A 421 -36.08 7.71 27.80
N GLU A 422 -35.04 6.89 27.98
CA GLU A 422 -33.94 7.11 28.92
C GLU A 422 -32.57 6.91 28.25
N CYS A 423 -31.54 7.67 28.66
CA CYS A 423 -30.15 7.44 28.24
C CYS A 423 -29.46 6.49 29.23
N PRO A 424 -28.54 5.62 28.76
CA PRO A 424 -27.67 4.85 29.66
C PRO A 424 -26.84 5.72 30.60
N LEU A 425 -26.38 6.89 30.14
CA LEU A 425 -25.69 7.88 30.95
C LEU A 425 -26.30 9.27 30.77
N ILE A 426 -26.59 9.97 31.86
CA ILE A 426 -26.92 11.41 31.80
C ILE A 426 -25.66 12.26 31.62
N LEU A 427 -25.81 13.51 31.17
CA LEU A 427 -24.67 14.39 30.88
C LEU A 427 -23.70 14.53 32.08
N ASP A 428 -24.22 14.60 33.30
CA ASP A 428 -23.39 14.69 34.52
C ASP A 428 -22.57 13.41 34.75
N GLU A 429 -23.10 12.24 34.41
CA GLU A 429 -22.39 10.96 34.53
C GLU A 429 -21.30 10.83 33.45
N VAL A 430 -21.60 11.26 32.23
CA VAL A 430 -20.61 11.36 31.14
C VAL A 430 -19.45 12.26 31.58
N LEU A 431 -19.75 13.47 32.08
CA LEU A 431 -18.75 14.40 32.57
C LEU A 431 -17.93 13.81 33.72
N ASN A 432 -18.58 13.09 34.64
CA ASN A 432 -17.93 12.44 35.76
C ASN A 432 -16.91 11.39 35.30
N PHE A 433 -17.28 10.47 34.40
CA PHE A 433 -16.35 9.45 33.88
C PHE A 433 -15.23 10.05 33.04
N LEU A 434 -15.53 11.01 32.17
CA LEU A 434 -14.51 11.66 31.33
C LEU A 434 -13.54 12.56 32.15
N SER A 435 -13.93 12.95 33.37
CA SER A 435 -13.06 13.67 34.29
C SER A 435 -12.20 12.73 35.14
N GLN A 436 -12.74 11.59 35.55
CA GLN A 436 -12.04 10.64 36.43
C GLN A 436 -11.13 9.67 35.68
N CYS A 437 -11.60 9.12 34.56
CA CYS A 437 -10.92 8.07 33.82
C CYS A 437 -11.08 8.22 32.29
N PRO A 438 -10.65 9.35 31.68
CA PRO A 438 -10.71 9.55 30.23
C PRO A 438 -9.91 8.49 29.46
N GLU A 439 -8.88 7.91 30.07
CA GLU A 439 -8.11 6.80 29.52
C GLU A 439 -8.96 5.56 29.25
N LEU A 440 -10.09 5.38 29.94
CA LEU A 440 -11.00 4.25 29.72
C LEU A 440 -12.11 4.55 28.69
N SER A 441 -11.99 5.64 27.94
CA SER A 441 -12.91 6.04 26.87
C SER A 441 -12.24 5.99 25.49
N LEU A 442 -13.02 5.88 24.42
CA LEU A 442 -12.53 5.99 23.04
C LEU A 442 -13.58 6.57 22.12
N GLY A 443 -13.23 7.65 21.42
CA GLY A 443 -14.05 8.29 20.38
C GLY A 443 -13.47 8.07 18.99
N TRP A 444 -14.36 7.95 18.01
CA TRP A 444 -14.05 8.06 16.58
C TRP A 444 -14.58 9.39 16.07
N PHE A 445 -13.69 10.23 15.57
CA PHE A 445 -13.98 11.51 14.93
C PHE A 445 -13.79 11.43 13.41
N GLU A 446 -14.70 12.01 12.64
CA GLU A 446 -14.55 12.25 11.20
C GLU A 446 -14.68 13.75 10.95
N GLU A 447 -13.68 14.34 10.28
CA GLU A 447 -13.63 15.79 10.03
C GLU A 447 -13.84 16.63 11.32
N GLY A 448 -13.35 16.13 12.45
CA GLY A 448 -13.48 16.76 13.77
C GLY A 448 -14.82 16.53 14.49
N GLN A 449 -15.78 15.80 13.89
CA GLN A 449 -17.06 15.48 14.52
C GLN A 449 -17.06 14.07 15.12
N LEU A 450 -17.55 13.93 16.36
CA LEU A 450 -17.71 12.62 17.00
C LEU A 450 -18.81 11.82 16.29
N VAL A 451 -18.48 10.64 15.78
CA VAL A 451 -19.43 9.77 15.04
C VAL A 451 -19.71 8.45 15.75
N ALA A 452 -18.84 8.01 16.65
CA ALA A 452 -19.04 6.85 17.51
C ALA A 452 -18.17 6.95 18.76
N PHE A 453 -18.61 6.38 19.87
CA PHE A 453 -17.83 6.38 21.10
C PHE A 453 -18.08 5.18 22.01
N ILE A 454 -17.13 4.95 22.91
CA ILE A 454 -17.22 4.05 24.06
C ILE A 454 -16.84 4.84 25.32
N ILE A 455 -17.63 4.68 26.38
CA ILE A 455 -17.26 5.11 27.74
C ILE A 455 -17.18 3.89 28.63
N GLY A 456 -16.06 3.77 29.33
CA GLY A 456 -15.84 2.73 30.32
C GLY A 456 -15.28 3.28 31.63
N SER A 457 -15.30 2.44 32.66
CA SER A 457 -14.72 2.74 33.98
C SER A 457 -14.22 1.46 34.65
N GLY A 458 -13.25 1.55 35.55
CA GLY A 458 -12.76 0.38 36.30
C GLY A 458 -13.81 -0.25 37.24
N TRP A 459 -13.83 -1.58 37.34
CA TRP A 459 -14.75 -2.37 38.17
C TRP A 459 -14.10 -3.61 38.79
N ASP A 460 -14.15 -3.77 40.10
CA ASP A 460 -13.35 -4.77 40.85
C ASP A 460 -14.10 -6.06 41.20
N LYS A 461 -15.43 -6.09 41.09
CA LYS A 461 -16.24 -7.28 41.38
C LYS A 461 -16.33 -8.21 40.16
N GLU A 462 -16.73 -9.46 40.41
CA GLU A 462 -16.89 -10.47 39.36
C GLU A 462 -18.09 -10.23 38.45
N ARG A 463 -19.19 -9.76 39.03
CA ARG A 463 -20.45 -9.48 38.35
C ARG A 463 -20.71 -7.99 38.39
N LEU A 464 -21.42 -7.48 37.40
CA LEU A 464 -21.91 -6.10 37.44
C LEU A 464 -23.11 -6.01 38.40
N SER A 465 -23.15 -4.95 39.19
CA SER A 465 -24.24 -4.62 40.12
C SER A 465 -24.71 -3.20 39.88
N GLN A 466 -25.86 -2.79 40.43
CA GLN A 466 -26.40 -1.43 40.21
C GLN A 466 -25.38 -0.31 40.50
N GLU A 467 -24.51 -0.48 41.50
CA GLU A 467 -23.42 0.44 41.81
C GLU A 467 -22.45 0.69 40.64
N ALA A 468 -22.28 -0.28 39.75
CA ALA A 468 -21.36 -0.21 38.62
C ALA A 468 -21.78 0.82 37.56
N MET A 469 -23.03 1.30 37.57
CA MET A 469 -23.53 2.30 36.63
C MET A 469 -22.95 3.69 36.86
N THR A 470 -22.55 4.01 38.10
CA THR A 470 -22.09 5.37 38.46
C THR A 470 -20.74 5.39 39.16
N HIS A 471 -20.18 4.22 39.49
CA HIS A 471 -18.95 4.10 40.27
C HIS A 471 -17.74 3.71 39.41
N HIS A 472 -16.63 4.43 39.59
CA HIS A 472 -15.33 4.09 39.03
C HIS A 472 -14.41 3.52 40.13
N VAL A 473 -13.80 2.36 39.88
CA VAL A 473 -12.76 1.78 40.74
C VAL A 473 -11.38 1.95 40.06
N PRO A 474 -10.51 2.84 40.57
CA PRO A 474 -9.17 3.02 40.02
C PRO A 474 -8.31 1.75 40.12
N ASN A 475 -7.41 1.55 39.16
CA ASN A 475 -6.46 0.41 39.11
C ASN A 475 -7.13 -0.98 39.18
N SER A 476 -8.41 -1.07 38.81
CA SER A 476 -9.12 -2.34 38.77
C SER A 476 -8.59 -3.25 37.64
N PRO A 477 -8.60 -4.59 37.82
CA PRO A 477 -8.31 -5.52 36.74
C PRO A 477 -9.44 -5.67 35.70
N SER A 478 -10.59 -5.03 35.90
CA SER A 478 -11.71 -5.07 34.94
C SER A 478 -12.13 -3.67 34.54
N VAL A 479 -12.58 -3.52 33.29
CA VAL A 479 -13.31 -2.34 32.84
C VAL A 479 -14.78 -2.70 32.63
N HIS A 480 -15.69 -1.87 33.13
CA HIS A 480 -17.10 -1.86 32.78
C HIS A 480 -17.30 -0.91 31.59
N ILE A 481 -17.78 -1.43 30.46
CA ILE A 481 -18.21 -0.63 29.30
C ILE A 481 -19.66 -0.23 29.55
N HIS A 482 -19.85 1.04 29.90
CA HIS A 482 -21.18 1.60 30.19
C HIS A 482 -22.00 1.75 28.92
N VAL A 483 -21.35 2.18 27.83
CA VAL A 483 -22.04 2.51 26.58
C VAL A 483 -21.11 2.35 25.39
N LEU A 484 -21.69 1.82 24.31
CA LEU A 484 -21.15 1.83 22.95
C LEU A 484 -22.22 2.40 22.03
N SER A 485 -21.95 3.54 21.43
CA SER A 485 -22.93 4.25 20.60
C SER A 485 -22.34 4.71 19.28
N VAL A 486 -23.17 4.67 18.24
CA VAL A 486 -22.84 5.17 16.89
C VAL A 486 -23.94 6.13 16.46
N HIS A 487 -23.53 7.31 15.98
CA HIS A 487 -24.40 8.34 15.44
C HIS A 487 -25.31 7.75 14.33
N ARG A 488 -26.59 8.15 14.27
CA ARG A 488 -27.60 7.42 13.45
C ARG A 488 -27.21 7.27 11.98
N HIS A 489 -26.63 8.31 11.39
CA HIS A 489 -26.26 8.35 9.97
C HIS A 489 -25.02 7.49 9.64
N CYS A 490 -24.36 7.00 10.68
CA CYS A 490 -23.12 6.23 10.63
C CYS A 490 -23.35 4.76 11.02
N ARG A 491 -24.58 4.37 11.37
CA ARG A 491 -24.95 3.00 11.69
C ARG A 491 -24.94 2.11 10.45
N GLN A 492 -24.84 0.79 10.68
CA GLN A 492 -24.80 -0.23 9.62
C GLN A 492 -23.63 -0.09 8.62
N GLN A 493 -22.60 0.68 8.98
CA GLN A 493 -21.37 0.84 8.19
C GLN A 493 -20.16 0.15 8.87
N GLY A 494 -20.41 -0.74 9.84
CA GLY A 494 -19.37 -1.44 10.60
C GLY A 494 -18.65 -0.62 11.67
N LYS A 495 -19.00 0.67 11.83
CA LYS A 495 -18.31 1.58 12.76
C LYS A 495 -18.31 1.13 14.22
N GLY A 496 -19.44 0.60 14.70
CA GLY A 496 -19.54 0.04 16.06
C GLY A 496 -18.61 -1.16 16.27
N SER A 497 -18.54 -2.08 15.30
CA SER A 497 -17.65 -3.23 15.35
C SER A 497 -16.17 -2.81 15.34
N ILE A 498 -15.80 -1.85 14.50
CA ILE A 498 -14.43 -1.32 14.40
C ILE A 498 -14.04 -0.63 15.70
N LEU A 499 -14.93 0.23 16.24
CA LEU A 499 -14.66 0.95 17.49
C LEU A 499 -14.53 -0.01 18.67
N LEU A 500 -15.43 -0.98 18.80
CA LEU A 500 -15.37 -2.01 19.83
C LEU A 500 -14.09 -2.83 19.72
N TRP A 501 -13.73 -3.30 18.53
CA TRP A 501 -12.50 -4.05 18.32
C TRP A 501 -11.25 -3.24 18.68
N ARG A 502 -11.20 -1.97 18.26
CA ARG A 502 -10.09 -1.06 18.58
C ARG A 502 -9.99 -0.78 20.08
N TYR A 503 -11.12 -0.58 20.74
CA TYR A 503 -11.18 -0.40 22.19
C TYR A 503 -10.66 -1.64 22.92
N LEU A 504 -11.09 -2.84 22.53
CA LEU A 504 -10.60 -4.09 23.13
C LEU A 504 -9.09 -4.29 22.93
N GLN A 505 -8.51 -3.90 21.80
CA GLN A 505 -7.04 -3.90 21.65
C GLN A 505 -6.37 -2.84 22.51
N TYR A 506 -6.93 -1.63 22.56
CA TYR A 506 -6.43 -0.55 23.39
C TYR A 506 -6.37 -0.97 24.88
N LEU A 507 -7.39 -1.66 25.39
CA LEU A 507 -7.40 -2.17 26.76
C LEU A 507 -6.25 -3.15 27.06
N ARG A 508 -5.72 -3.86 26.06
CA ARG A 508 -4.56 -4.75 26.24
C ARG A 508 -3.27 -3.98 26.51
N CYS A 509 -3.23 -2.72 26.08
CA CYS A 509 -2.11 -1.80 26.30
C CYS A 509 -2.24 -1.05 27.64
N VAL A 510 -3.40 -1.10 28.30
CA VAL A 510 -3.61 -0.47 29.61
C VAL A 510 -3.10 -1.42 30.71
N PRO A 511 -2.09 -1.02 31.50
CA PRO A 511 -1.52 -1.88 32.54
C PRO A 511 -2.56 -2.30 33.58
N GLY A 512 -2.54 -3.57 33.97
CA GLY A 512 -3.38 -4.09 35.04
C GLY A 512 -4.75 -4.63 34.59
N LEU A 513 -5.28 -4.20 33.43
CA LEU A 513 -6.55 -4.70 32.91
C LEU A 513 -6.43 -6.14 32.40
N ARG A 514 -7.42 -6.96 32.75
CA ARG A 514 -7.50 -8.40 32.45
C ARG A 514 -8.82 -8.82 31.82
N ARG A 515 -9.87 -8.01 31.97
CA ARG A 515 -11.18 -8.27 31.34
C ARG A 515 -11.99 -6.99 31.11
N ALA A 516 -12.94 -7.08 30.19
CA ALA A 516 -14.00 -6.09 30.00
C ALA A 516 -15.36 -6.72 30.28
N LEU A 517 -16.26 -5.97 30.90
CA LEU A 517 -17.62 -6.36 31.24
C LEU A 517 -18.58 -5.37 30.60
N LEU A 518 -19.74 -5.83 30.15
CA LEU A 518 -20.84 -4.98 29.70
C LEU A 518 -22.19 -5.66 29.94
N ILE A 519 -23.26 -4.88 29.83
CA ILE A 519 -24.63 -5.40 29.76
C ILE A 519 -25.22 -5.06 28.39
N CYS A 520 -26.05 -5.94 27.84
CA CYS A 520 -26.77 -5.68 26.59
C CYS A 520 -28.12 -6.36 26.55
N GLU A 521 -29.05 -5.83 25.76
CA GLU A 521 -30.34 -6.50 25.49
C GLU A 521 -30.12 -7.79 24.67
N ASP A 522 -31.07 -8.72 24.76
CA ASP A 522 -31.01 -10.06 24.16
C ASP A 522 -30.64 -10.04 22.67
N PHE A 523 -31.18 -9.09 21.91
CA PHE A 523 -30.95 -8.99 20.46
C PHE A 523 -29.50 -8.58 20.10
N LEU A 524 -28.74 -8.02 21.04
CA LEU A 524 -27.33 -7.64 20.87
C LEU A 524 -26.36 -8.72 21.35
N VAL A 525 -26.82 -9.76 22.06
CA VAL A 525 -25.96 -10.87 22.49
C VAL A 525 -25.18 -11.49 21.32
N PRO A 526 -25.79 -11.79 20.15
CA PRO A 526 -25.05 -12.33 19.00
C PRO A 526 -23.93 -11.40 18.49
N PHE A 527 -24.14 -10.08 18.58
CA PHE A 527 -23.14 -9.09 18.18
C PHE A 527 -21.90 -9.16 19.09
N TYR A 528 -22.10 -9.21 20.40
CA TYR A 528 -21.01 -9.28 21.37
C TYR A 528 -20.32 -10.66 21.39
N LEU A 529 -21.07 -11.76 21.21
CA LEU A 529 -20.49 -13.09 21.01
C LEU A 529 -19.55 -13.10 19.79
N LYS A 530 -19.97 -12.49 18.66
CA LYS A 530 -19.12 -12.36 17.46
C LYS A 530 -17.87 -11.50 17.71
N ALA A 531 -17.94 -10.52 18.61
CA ALA A 531 -16.80 -9.73 19.05
C ALA A 531 -15.87 -10.45 20.05
N GLY A 532 -16.21 -11.69 20.44
CA GLY A 532 -15.40 -12.53 21.33
C GLY A 532 -15.77 -12.44 22.81
N PHE A 533 -16.87 -11.76 23.16
CA PHE A 533 -17.41 -11.81 24.52
C PHE A 533 -18.02 -13.19 24.79
N LYS A 534 -18.09 -13.55 26.06
CA LYS A 534 -18.79 -14.72 26.60
C LYS A 534 -19.95 -14.24 27.45
N GLU A 535 -21.07 -14.92 27.33
CA GLU A 535 -22.25 -14.63 28.12
C GLU A 535 -22.08 -15.15 29.57
N LYS A 536 -22.37 -14.31 30.57
CA LYS A 536 -22.40 -14.66 32.00
C LYS A 536 -23.82 -14.92 32.52
N GLY A 537 -24.83 -14.72 31.67
CA GLY A 537 -26.25 -14.88 31.96
C GLY A 537 -26.95 -13.56 32.30
N PRO A 538 -28.16 -13.61 32.88
CA PRO A 538 -28.94 -12.42 33.21
C PRO A 538 -28.18 -11.48 34.16
N SER A 539 -28.21 -10.18 33.85
CA SER A 539 -27.59 -9.12 34.65
C SER A 539 -28.39 -8.85 35.92
N ALA A 540 -27.71 -8.43 36.99
CA ALA A 540 -28.36 -7.90 38.19
C ALA A 540 -28.76 -6.42 38.04
N ILE A 541 -28.30 -5.77 36.96
CA ILE A 541 -28.66 -4.39 36.62
C ILE A 541 -29.96 -4.42 35.82
N SER A 542 -30.93 -3.63 36.27
CA SER A 542 -32.18 -3.37 35.58
C SER A 542 -32.37 -1.86 35.42
N VAL A 543 -32.73 -1.42 34.23
CA VAL A 543 -33.08 -0.03 33.92
C VAL A 543 -34.54 -0.02 33.51
N SER A 544 -35.40 0.58 34.34
CA SER A 544 -36.86 0.57 34.15
C SER A 544 -37.39 -0.87 33.96
N ASN A 545 -38.11 -1.15 32.86
CA ASN A 545 -38.65 -2.47 32.53
C ASN A 545 -37.73 -3.32 31.62
N MET A 546 -36.48 -2.90 31.38
CA MET A 546 -35.54 -3.62 30.51
C MET A 546 -34.75 -4.68 31.28
N GLN A 547 -34.53 -5.82 30.62
CA GLN A 547 -33.70 -6.92 31.09
C GLN A 547 -32.46 -7.01 30.21
N PHE A 548 -31.31 -7.32 30.81
CA PHE A 548 -30.04 -7.36 30.11
C PHE A 548 -29.28 -8.65 30.40
N HIS A 549 -28.45 -9.06 29.45
CA HIS A 549 -27.45 -10.11 29.62
C HIS A 549 -26.09 -9.48 29.95
N GLU A 550 -25.40 -10.05 30.95
CA GLU A 550 -24.03 -9.67 31.29
C GLU A 550 -23.05 -10.42 30.37
N MET A 551 -22.12 -9.68 29.77
CA MET A 551 -21.13 -10.19 28.83
C MET A 551 -19.71 -9.90 29.35
N GLU A 552 -18.79 -10.86 29.16
CA GLU A 552 -17.38 -10.74 29.59
C GLU A 552 -16.41 -11.02 28.44
N TYR A 553 -15.39 -10.18 28.31
CA TYR A 553 -14.28 -10.37 27.39
C TYR A 553 -12.97 -10.48 28.16
N THR A 554 -12.20 -11.55 27.94
CA THR A 554 -10.87 -11.69 28.56
C THR A 554 -9.83 -10.87 27.77
N VAL A 555 -9.22 -9.89 28.42
CA VAL A 555 -8.15 -9.07 27.86
C VAL A 555 -6.84 -9.85 28.04
N GLY A 556 -6.43 -10.59 26.99
CA GLY A 556 -5.25 -11.44 27.03
C GLY A 556 -3.94 -10.64 27.13
N GLY A 557 -3.28 -10.73 28.29
CA GLY A 557 -1.93 -10.21 28.52
C GLY A 557 -0.83 -11.19 28.08
N GLN A 558 0.29 -10.64 27.61
CA GLN A 558 1.57 -11.29 27.22
C GLN A 558 1.90 -11.47 25.72
N ALA A 559 1.70 -10.45 24.88
CA ALA A 559 2.56 -10.33 23.68
C ALA A 559 3.89 -9.65 24.03
N TYR A 560 3.88 -8.64 24.91
CA TYR A 560 5.06 -7.81 25.19
C TYR A 560 6.05 -8.39 26.21
N ALA A 561 5.60 -9.24 27.14
CA ALA A 561 6.45 -9.77 28.22
C ALA A 561 7.38 -10.93 27.80
N ARG A 562 7.16 -11.57 26.64
CA ARG A 562 7.94 -12.74 26.21
C ARG A 562 9.28 -12.42 25.55
N ARG A 563 9.64 -11.13 25.36
CA ARG A 563 10.93 -10.74 24.79
C ARG A 563 12.02 -10.40 25.83
N ASN A 564 11.68 -10.21 27.10
CA ASN A 564 12.63 -9.76 28.13
C ASN A 564 12.64 -10.63 29.40
N SER A 565 12.61 -11.96 29.27
CA SER A 565 13.05 -12.83 30.37
C SER A 565 13.61 -14.15 29.83
N GLY A 566 14.92 -14.28 29.93
CA GLY A 566 15.66 -15.48 29.55
C GLY A 566 17.12 -15.17 29.23
N CYS A 567 17.85 -14.72 30.25
CA CYS A 567 19.26 -15.10 30.41
C CYS A 567 19.37 -16.61 30.59
#